data_AF-A0A315VYY3-F1
#
_entry.id   AF-A0A315VYY3-F1
#
_cell.length_a   1.000
_cell.length_b   1.000
_cell.length_c   1.000
_cell.angle_alpha   90.00
_cell.angle_beta   90.00
_cell.angle_gamma   90.00
#
_symmetry.space_group_name_H-M   'P 1'
#
loop_
_entity.id
_entity.type
_entity.pdbx_description
1 polymer ?
#
loop_
_entity_poly.entity_id
_entity_poly.type
_entity_poly.pdbx_seq_one_letter_code
_entity_poly.pdbx_strand_id
1 'polypeptide(L)' 'TQPPPKLPVGPSHKFANNYYCTRDGRRESVPATVVMSSQKALTAGSEVTKTTKAPVTPGTVYEPPPLSTDQPYL' A
#
# COMPACT_ATOMS: atom_id res chain seq x y z
N THR A 1 13.70 -33.45 -28.62
CA THR A 1 12.69 -32.37 -28.57
C THR A 1 11.90 -32.50 -27.28
N GLN A 2 11.60 -31.39 -26.59
CA GLN A 2 10.78 -31.44 -25.37
C GLN A 2 9.29 -31.61 -25.74
N PRO A 3 8.49 -32.35 -24.96
CA PRO A 3 7.07 -32.46 -25.19
C PRO A 3 6.34 -31.14 -24.89
N PRO A 4 5.16 -30.90 -25.50
CA PRO A 4 4.36 -29.71 -25.19
C PRO A 4 3.93 -29.67 -23.71
N PRO A 5 4.09 -28.53 -23.01
CA PRO A 5 3.69 -28.41 -21.61
C PRO A 5 2.17 -28.20 -21.46
N LYS A 6 1.64 -28.57 -20.29
CA LYS A 6 0.27 -28.26 -19.86
C LYS A 6 0.31 -27.32 -18.65
N LEU A 7 0.22 -26.01 -18.92
CA LEU A 7 0.30 -24.99 -17.87
C LEU A 7 -1.01 -24.86 -17.08
N PRO A 8 -0.94 -24.56 -15.77
CA PRO A 8 -2.13 -24.30 -14.97
C PRO A 8 -2.76 -22.96 -15.34
N VAL A 9 -4.06 -22.84 -15.08
CA VAL A 9 -4.82 -21.61 -15.32
C VAL A 9 -4.71 -20.63 -14.14
N GLY A 10 -4.90 -19.34 -14.41
CA GLY A 10 -4.89 -18.30 -13.38
C GLY A 10 -6.17 -18.27 -12.51
N PRO A 11 -6.15 -17.53 -11.39
CA PRO A 11 -7.18 -17.58 -10.34
C PRO A 11 -8.56 -17.05 -10.76
N SER A 12 -8.62 -16.28 -11.85
CA SER A 12 -9.89 -15.77 -12.41
C SER A 12 -10.52 -16.72 -13.44
N HIS A 13 -10.01 -17.93 -13.66
CA HIS A 13 -10.69 -18.95 -14.49
C HIS A 13 -11.76 -19.69 -13.67
N LYS A 14 -12.83 -18.97 -13.31
CA LYS A 14 -13.94 -19.47 -12.50
C LYS A 14 -15.26 -19.34 -13.26
N PHE A 15 -16.10 -20.37 -13.21
CA PHE A 15 -17.39 -20.40 -13.89
C PHE A 15 -18.48 -19.56 -13.20
N ALA A 16 -18.34 -19.31 -11.89
CA ALA A 16 -19.28 -18.53 -11.09
C ALA A 16 -18.54 -17.64 -10.08
N ASN A 17 -19.24 -16.64 -9.53
CA ASN A 17 -18.72 -15.75 -8.49
C ASN A 17 -17.40 -15.06 -8.88
N ASN A 18 -17.33 -14.58 -10.12
CA ASN A 18 -16.12 -14.00 -10.71
C ASN A 18 -16.44 -12.76 -11.56
N TYR A 19 -17.25 -11.89 -10.99
CA TYR A 19 -17.61 -10.64 -11.63
C TYR A 19 -16.37 -9.74 -11.74
N TYR A 20 -16.17 -9.13 -12.90
CA TYR A 20 -15.01 -8.28 -13.12
C TYR A 20 -14.97 -7.07 -12.18
N CYS A 21 -16.15 -6.51 -11.86
CA CYS A 21 -16.30 -5.35 -10.99
C CYS A 21 -15.76 -5.55 -9.57
N THR A 22 -15.72 -6.79 -9.06
CA THR A 22 -15.22 -7.08 -7.70
C THR A 22 -13.70 -7.24 -7.62
N ARG A 23 -12.99 -7.20 -8.75
CA ARG A 23 -11.52 -7.37 -8.81
C ARG A 23 -10.85 -6.34 -9.71
N ASP A 24 -11.58 -5.31 -10.13
CA ASP A 24 -11.04 -4.25 -10.98
C ASP A 24 -10.30 -3.22 -10.13
N GLY A 25 -9.08 -3.54 -9.73
CA GLY A 25 -8.22 -2.63 -8.97
C GLY A 25 -7.92 -1.30 -9.68
N ARG A 26 -8.14 -1.22 -11.01
CA ARG A 26 -7.98 0.05 -11.75
C ARG A 26 -9.06 1.06 -11.36
N ARG A 27 -10.24 0.58 -10.94
CA ARG A 27 -11.35 1.41 -10.44
C ARG A 27 -11.28 1.66 -8.94
N GLU A 28 -10.44 0.95 -8.21
CA GLU A 28 -10.16 1.20 -6.79
C GLU A 28 -9.19 2.37 -6.59
N SER A 29 -8.55 2.84 -7.66
CA SER A 29 -7.76 4.06 -7.67
C SER A 29 -8.65 5.29 -7.41
N VAL A 30 -8.30 6.06 -6.37
CA VAL A 30 -8.99 7.28 -5.95
C VAL A 30 -8.01 8.46 -6.09
N PRO A 31 -8.48 9.69 -6.36
CA PRO A 31 -7.62 10.87 -6.30
C PRO A 31 -6.84 10.99 -4.99
N ALA A 32 -5.63 11.56 -5.06
CA ALA A 32 -4.77 11.72 -3.90
C ALA A 32 -5.44 12.55 -2.79
N THR A 33 -5.22 12.17 -1.53
CA THR A 33 -5.69 12.94 -0.38
C THR A 33 -4.82 14.19 -0.20
N VAL A 34 -5.44 15.36 -0.18
CA VAL A 34 -4.74 16.64 -0.01
C VAL A 34 -4.55 16.92 1.48
N VAL A 35 -3.31 16.82 1.97
CA VAL A 35 -2.98 17.04 3.39
C VAL A 35 -2.86 18.52 3.75
N MET A 36 -2.41 19.35 2.80
CA MET A 36 -2.27 20.79 2.96
C MET A 36 -2.61 21.48 1.64
N SER A 37 -3.46 22.52 1.69
CA SER A 37 -3.80 23.34 0.53
C SER A 37 -3.70 24.82 0.89
N SER A 38 -3.32 25.65 -0.08
CA SER A 38 -3.27 27.12 0.07
C SER A 38 -4.66 27.77 0.05
N GLN A 39 -5.67 27.04 -0.44
CA GLN A 39 -7.06 27.48 -0.40
C GLN A 39 -7.57 27.39 1.05
N LYS A 40 -7.94 28.55 1.62
CA LYS A 40 -8.52 28.62 2.97
C LYS A 40 -9.92 27.99 2.93
N ALA A 41 -10.07 26.79 3.47
CA ALA A 41 -11.38 26.28 3.84
C ALA A 41 -11.94 27.13 4.99
N LEU A 42 -13.20 27.57 4.89
CA LEU A 42 -13.90 28.20 6.02
C LEU A 42 -14.06 27.14 7.11
N THR A 43 -13.33 27.29 8.20
CA THR A 43 -13.45 26.41 9.38
C THR A 43 -14.76 26.69 10.10
N ALA A 44 -15.49 25.62 10.46
CA ALA A 44 -16.54 25.74 11.49
C ALA A 44 -15.90 26.32 12.76
N GLY A 45 -16.45 27.40 13.28
CA GLY A 45 -15.84 28.21 14.34
C GLY A 45 -15.55 27.41 15.60
N SER A 46 -14.28 27.06 15.81
CA SER A 46 -13.76 26.60 17.10
C SER A 46 -12.27 26.94 17.19
N GLU A 47 -11.87 27.63 18.25
CA GLU A 47 -10.49 27.97 18.52
C GLU A 47 -9.65 26.71 18.75
N VAL A 48 -8.64 26.50 17.89
CA VAL A 48 -7.69 25.40 18.04
C VAL A 48 -6.55 25.87 18.95
N THR A 49 -6.50 25.34 20.17
CA THR A 49 -5.39 25.54 21.10
C THR A 49 -4.11 24.93 20.52
N LYS A 50 -3.03 25.73 20.44
CA LYS A 50 -1.74 25.29 19.92
C LYS A 50 -1.04 24.41 20.97
N THR A 51 -1.12 23.10 20.79
CA THR A 51 -0.30 22.13 21.53
C THR A 51 1.01 21.87 20.77
N THR A 52 2.11 21.73 21.51
CA THR A 52 3.42 21.36 20.94
C THR A 52 3.37 19.89 20.48
N LYS A 53 3.50 19.67 19.17
CA LYS A 53 3.57 18.31 18.59
C LYS A 53 5.02 17.83 18.53
N ALA A 54 5.24 16.56 18.88
CA ALA A 54 6.53 15.91 18.69
C ALA A 54 6.87 15.77 17.19
N PRO A 55 8.16 15.77 16.81
CA PRO A 55 8.58 15.47 15.44
C PRO A 55 8.21 14.02 15.07
N VAL A 56 7.84 13.79 13.80
CA VAL A 56 7.40 12.49 13.28
C VAL A 56 8.32 12.06 12.12
N THR A 57 8.65 10.77 12.06
CA THR A 57 9.34 10.15 10.92
C THR A 57 8.34 9.47 9.97
N PRO A 58 8.57 9.43 8.64
CA PRO A 58 7.63 8.81 7.69
C PRO A 58 7.39 7.30 7.91
N GLY A 59 8.30 6.63 8.59
CA GLY A 59 8.23 5.22 8.96
C GLY A 59 9.09 4.94 10.19
N THR A 60 9.23 3.66 10.52
CA THR A 60 10.13 3.20 11.58
C THR A 60 11.58 3.39 11.18
N VAL A 61 12.46 3.52 12.17
CA VAL A 61 13.91 3.51 11.94
C VAL A 61 14.29 2.14 11.37
N TYR A 62 15.17 2.12 10.37
CA TYR A 62 15.65 0.88 9.77
C TYR A 62 16.36 0.02 10.82
N GLU A 63 15.94 -1.24 10.92
CA GLU A 63 16.61 -2.25 11.73
C GLU A 63 17.50 -3.10 10.82
N PRO A 64 18.83 -3.10 11.00
CA PRO A 64 19.71 -3.92 10.18
C PRO A 64 19.43 -5.41 10.43
N PRO A 65 19.40 -6.26 9.38
CA PRO A 65 19.20 -7.69 9.54
C PRO A 65 20.34 -8.30 10.35
N PRO A 66 20.08 -9.40 11.10
CA PRO A 66 21.12 -10.11 11.82
C PRO A 66 22.12 -10.76 10.85
N LEU A 67 23.34 -11.01 11.33
CA LEU A 67 24.35 -11.74 10.58
C LEU A 67 23.85 -13.16 10.23
N SER A 68 24.21 -13.66 9.04
CA SER A 68 23.84 -15.00 8.59
C SER A 68 24.22 -16.07 9.62
N THR A 69 23.29 -16.98 9.91
CA THR A 69 23.54 -18.14 10.80
C THR A 69 24.19 -19.31 10.07
N ASP A 70 24.06 -19.36 8.73
CA ASP A 70 24.59 -20.45 7.91
C ASP A 70 26.08 -20.22 7.61
N GLN A 71 26.42 -19.04 7.10
CA GLN A 71 27.79 -18.66 6.72
C GLN A 71 28.06 -17.19 7.07
N PRO A 72 28.45 -16.86 8.32
CA PRO A 72 28.68 -15.47 8.75
C PRO A 72 29.95 -14.81 8.19
N TYR A 73 30.91 -15.62 7.75
CA TYR A 73 32.25 -15.16 7.36
C TYR A 73 32.75 -15.79 6.06
N LEU A 74 31.87 -16.44 5.29
CA LEU A 74 32.20 -17.16 4.07
C LEU A 74 31.60 -16.47 2.84
#